data_AF-A0A659USR1-F1
#
_entry.id   AF-A0A659USR1-F1
#
_cell.length_a   1.000
_cell.length_b   1.000
_cell.length_c   1.000
_cell.angle_alpha   90.00
_cell.angle_beta   90.00
_cell.angle_gamma   90.00
#
_symmetry.space_group_name_H-M   'P 1'
#
loop_
_entity.id
_entity.type
_entity.pdbx_description
1 polymer ?
#
loop_
_entity_poly.entity_id
_entity_poly.type
_entity_poly.pdbx_seq_one_letter_code
_entity_poly.pdbx_strand_id
1 'polypeptide(L)'
;VILSNAASCLVYDRPIRRDGLLWSELVDWWRSQDPASDEPARALGERLHASLASDAERTLFSTYFKIYRPRLGDALPALIPQVYLQYDPAMVKLLRHRSGLRRQRMDFLLLLPGHQRVVIEVDGSQHFSAERKPS
;
A
#
# COMPACT_ATOMS: atom_id res chain seq x y z
N VAL A 1 -23.02 -3.07 -0.89
CA VAL A 1 -22.33 -4.37 -0.81
C VAL A 1 -21.28 -4.16 0.23
N ILE A 2 -21.50 -4.71 1.42
CA ILE A 2 -20.45 -4.82 2.42
C ILE A 2 -19.42 -5.73 1.75
N LEU A 3 -18.21 -5.22 1.49
CA LEU A 3 -17.14 -6.08 0.99
C LEU A 3 -16.99 -7.19 2.01
N SER A 4 -16.94 -8.44 1.55
CA SER A 4 -16.62 -9.60 2.39
C SER A 4 -15.29 -9.45 3.16
N ASN A 5 -14.50 -8.42 2.82
CA ASN A 5 -13.24 -8.02 3.42
C ASN A 5 -13.18 -6.52 3.83
N ALA A 6 -14.30 -5.81 3.99
CA ALA A 6 -14.27 -4.40 4.46
C ALA A 6 -13.57 -4.28 5.82
N ALA A 7 -13.71 -5.31 6.67
CA ALA A 7 -13.03 -5.41 7.96
C ALA A 7 -11.51 -5.64 7.86
N SER A 8 -10.96 -5.92 6.66
CA SER A 8 -9.52 -6.15 6.45
C SER A 8 -8.83 -5.06 5.64
N CYS A 9 -9.52 -3.97 5.29
CA CYS A 9 -8.93 -2.81 4.62
C CYS A 9 -8.53 -1.74 5.64
N LEU A 10 -7.35 -1.16 5.45
CA LEU A 10 -6.92 0.05 6.17
C LEU A 10 -7.39 1.28 5.40
N VAL A 11 -8.13 2.17 6.06
CA VAL A 11 -8.63 3.42 5.47
C VAL A 11 -7.92 4.59 6.14
N TYR A 12 -6.93 5.14 5.45
CA TYR A 12 -6.25 6.36 5.90
C TYR A 12 -7.13 7.57 5.60
N ASP A 13 -7.50 8.31 6.65
CA ASP A 13 -8.50 9.37 6.62
C ASP A 13 -7.93 10.75 6.99
N ARG A 14 -6.61 10.85 7.20
CA ARG A 14 -5.94 12.12 7.51
C ARG A 14 -5.47 12.84 6.24
N PRO A 15 -5.34 14.18 6.26
CA PRO A 15 -4.78 14.92 5.14
C PRO A 15 -3.33 14.52 4.86
N ILE A 16 -2.97 14.36 3.59
CA ILE A 16 -1.58 14.20 3.15
C ILE A 16 -0.93 15.58 3.06
N ARG A 17 0.23 15.75 3.68
CA ARG A 17 0.92 17.03 3.77
C ARG A 17 1.78 17.30 2.53
N ARG A 18 2.36 18.50 2.44
CA ARG A 18 3.20 18.92 1.30
C ARG A 18 4.51 18.14 1.17
N ASP A 19 4.98 17.60 2.28
CA ASP A 19 6.13 16.70 2.44
C ASP A 19 5.83 15.24 2.06
N GLY A 20 4.59 14.93 1.66
CA GLY A 20 4.17 13.59 1.32
C GLY A 20 3.50 12.88 2.50
N LEU A 21 3.57 11.54 2.50
CA LEU A 21 3.16 10.71 3.63
C LEU A 21 4.40 10.04 4.23
N LEU A 22 4.72 10.41 5.47
CA LEU A 22 5.85 9.83 6.20
C LEU A 22 5.44 8.58 6.96
N TRP A 23 6.40 7.70 7.21
CA TRP A 23 6.19 6.50 8.02
C TRP A 23 5.74 6.85 9.45
N SER A 24 6.33 7.88 10.05
CA SER A 24 5.96 8.39 11.38
C SER A 24 4.47 8.79 11.44
N GLU A 25 3.98 9.51 10.44
CA GLU A 25 2.56 9.91 10.36
C GLU A 25 1.62 8.71 10.22
N LEU A 26 2.04 7.68 9.50
CA LEU A 26 1.26 6.45 9.37
C LEU A 26 1.24 5.66 10.68
N VAL A 27 2.35 5.61 11.42
CA VAL A 27 2.42 5.02 12.76
C VAL A 27 1.54 5.80 13.76
N ASP A 28 1.59 7.13 13.71
CA ASP A 28 0.76 8.01 14.56
C ASP A 28 -0.73 7.88 14.22
N TRP A 29 -1.05 7.59 12.97
CA TRP A 29 -2.40 7.21 12.56
C TRP A 29 -2.78 5.83 13.11
N TRP A 30 -1.92 4.84 12.96
CA TRP A 30 -2.17 3.48 13.44
C TRP A 30 -2.42 3.41 14.96
N ARG A 31 -1.70 4.21 15.76
CA ARG A 31 -1.95 4.33 17.22
C ARG A 31 -3.40 4.64 17.57
N SER A 32 -4.09 5.43 16.74
CA SER A 32 -5.51 5.75 16.96
C SER A 32 -6.46 4.62 16.58
N GLN A 33 -6.01 3.69 15.74
CA GLN A 33 -6.77 2.53 15.27
C GLN A 33 -6.57 1.30 16.17
N ASP A 34 -5.38 1.17 16.77
CA ASP A 34 -5.02 0.11 17.71
C ASP A 34 -4.37 0.69 18.99
N PRO A 35 -5.19 1.27 19.89
CA PRO A 35 -4.68 1.95 21.09
C PRO A 35 -4.05 1.01 22.12
N ALA A 36 -4.28 -0.29 22.02
CA ALA A 36 -3.74 -1.30 22.94
C ALA A 36 -2.33 -1.75 22.57
N SER A 37 -1.80 -1.33 21.42
CA SER A 37 -0.46 -1.69 20.97
C SER A 37 0.61 -0.81 21.63
N ASP A 38 1.45 -1.43 22.46
CA ASP A 38 2.64 -0.78 23.04
C ASP A 38 3.72 -0.48 21.97
N GLU A 39 3.69 -1.20 20.84
CA GLU A 39 4.65 -1.06 19.73
C GLU A 39 3.94 -0.83 18.39
N PRO A 40 3.31 0.34 18.19
CA PRO A 40 2.44 0.62 17.05
C PRO A 40 3.20 0.56 15.71
N ALA A 41 4.48 0.92 15.69
CA ALA A 41 5.30 0.81 14.48
C ALA A 41 5.53 -0.64 14.05
N ARG A 42 5.79 -1.55 15.01
CA ARG A 42 5.97 -2.97 14.73
C ARG A 42 4.64 -3.59 14.30
N ALA A 43 3.57 -3.32 15.04
CA ALA A 43 2.24 -3.83 14.73
C ALA A 43 1.76 -3.40 13.33
N LEU A 44 1.93 -2.12 12.97
CA LEU A 44 1.64 -1.64 11.62
C LEU A 44 2.52 -2.33 10.57
N GLY A 45 3.84 -2.44 10.82
CA GLY A 45 4.77 -3.11 9.93
C GLY A 45 4.39 -4.56 9.65
N GLU A 46 4.02 -5.32 10.68
CA GLU A 46 3.53 -6.69 10.57
C GLU A 46 2.21 -6.75 9.80
N ARG A 47 1.28 -5.83 10.09
CA ARG A 47 -0.01 -5.75 9.42
C ARG A 47 0.10 -5.50 7.92
N LEU A 48 1.04 -4.62 7.53
CA LEU A 48 1.36 -4.31 6.13
C LEU A 48 2.15 -5.46 5.48
N HIS A 49 3.12 -6.05 6.17
CA HIS A 49 3.87 -7.20 5.65
C HIS A 49 2.96 -8.42 5.40
N ALA A 50 1.96 -8.62 6.25
CA ALA A 50 0.96 -9.68 6.07
C ALA A 50 0.07 -9.47 4.84
N SER A 51 -0.04 -8.26 4.30
CA SER A 51 -0.84 -8.03 3.09
C SER A 51 -0.12 -8.53 1.83
N LEU A 52 1.21 -8.41 1.76
CA LEU A 52 2.06 -8.71 0.58
C LEU A 52 1.76 -10.07 -0.07
N ALA A 53 1.71 -10.09 -1.39
CA ALA A 53 1.22 -11.23 -2.18
C ALA A 53 2.33 -12.16 -2.70
N SER A 54 3.59 -11.73 -2.66
CA SER A 54 4.74 -12.50 -3.17
C SER A 54 5.99 -12.35 -2.30
N ASP A 55 6.91 -13.31 -2.41
CA ASP A 55 8.22 -13.22 -1.73
C ASP A 55 9.07 -12.06 -2.25
N ALA A 56 8.89 -11.68 -3.52
CA ALA A 56 9.55 -10.52 -4.11
C ALA A 56 9.04 -9.22 -3.45
N GLU A 57 7.72 -9.06 -3.28
CA GLU A 57 7.13 -7.95 -2.53
C GLU A 57 7.63 -7.93 -1.07
N ARG A 58 7.65 -9.09 -0.38
CA ARG A 58 8.18 -9.21 0.99
C ARG A 58 9.63 -8.78 1.10
N THR A 59 10.44 -9.19 0.13
CA THR A 59 11.86 -8.83 0.07
C THR A 59 12.03 -7.34 -0.17
N LEU A 60 11.29 -6.75 -1.12
CA LEU A 60 11.33 -5.32 -1.40
C LEU A 60 10.94 -4.51 -0.16
N PHE A 61 9.79 -4.82 0.44
CA PHE A 61 9.29 -4.13 1.62
C PHE A 61 10.29 -4.16 2.77
N SER A 62 10.79 -5.35 3.12
CA SER A 62 11.77 -5.51 4.21
C SER A 62 13.08 -4.79 3.91
N THR A 63 13.56 -4.86 2.67
CA THR A 63 14.81 -4.23 2.23
C THR A 63 14.70 -2.71 2.24
N TYR A 64 13.55 -2.16 1.83
CA TYR A 64 13.28 -0.72 1.88
C TYR A 64 13.48 -0.16 3.30
N PHE A 65 12.81 -0.76 4.29
CA PHE A 65 12.95 -0.31 5.68
C PHE A 65 14.37 -0.55 6.23
N LYS A 66 14.99 -1.69 5.91
CA LYS A 66 16.37 -1.99 6.34
C LYS A 66 17.37 -0.96 5.83
N ILE A 67 17.24 -0.51 4.58
CA ILE A 67 18.18 0.43 3.96
C ILE A 67 17.88 1.88 4.33
N TYR A 68 16.61 2.30 4.25
CA TYR A 68 16.26 3.72 4.30
C TYR A 68 15.92 4.22 5.71
N ARG A 69 15.42 3.37 6.62
CA ARG A 69 15.15 3.78 8.00
C ARG A 69 16.36 4.39 8.72
N PRO A 70 17.57 3.79 8.70
CA PRO A 70 18.73 4.39 9.36
C PRO A 70 19.27 5.63 8.64
N ARG A 71 18.89 5.85 7.36
CA ARG A 71 19.38 6.98 6.55
C ARG A 71 18.48 8.20 6.62
N LEU A 72 17.16 7.98 6.66
CA LEU A 72 16.15 9.04 6.54
C LEU A 72 15.51 9.38 7.89
N GLY A 73 15.53 8.48 8.88
CA GLY A 73 14.93 8.73 10.18
C GLY A 73 13.47 9.16 10.06
N ASP A 74 13.13 10.32 10.63
CA ASP A 74 11.78 10.89 10.61
C ASP A 74 11.32 11.32 9.21
N ALA A 75 12.25 11.53 8.28
CA ALA A 75 11.94 11.86 6.88
C ALA A 75 11.67 10.62 6.02
N LEU A 76 11.58 9.42 6.61
CA LEU A 76 11.31 8.18 5.87
C LEU A 76 9.90 8.20 5.25
N PRO A 77 9.76 8.13 3.92
CA PRO A 77 8.45 8.01 3.29
C PRO A 77 7.77 6.68 3.62
N ALA A 78 6.46 6.70 3.82
CA ALA A 78 5.67 5.49 4.04
C ALA A 78 5.55 4.68 2.74
N LEU A 79 6.14 3.47 2.73
CA LEU A 79 5.96 2.51 1.64
C LEU A 79 4.65 1.73 1.88
N ILE A 80 3.60 2.08 1.12
CA ILE A 80 2.25 1.54 1.32
C ILE A 80 2.04 0.36 0.36
N PRO A 81 1.88 -0.88 0.85
CA PRO A 81 1.62 -2.01 -0.02
C PRO A 81 0.14 -2.14 -0.40
N GLN A 82 -0.11 -2.74 -1.57
CA GLN A 82 -1.42 -3.20 -2.02
C GLN A 82 -2.51 -2.13 -2.02
N VAL A 83 -2.21 -0.99 -2.63
CA VAL A 83 -3.09 0.18 -2.61
C VAL A 83 -4.21 0.05 -3.64
N TYR A 84 -5.44 0.30 -3.19
CA TYR A 84 -6.61 0.45 -4.05
C TYR A 84 -6.89 1.94 -4.28
N LEU A 85 -6.39 2.49 -5.39
CA LEU A 85 -6.79 3.82 -5.84
C LEU A 85 -8.16 3.71 -6.51
N GLN A 86 -9.15 4.41 -5.94
CA GLN A 86 -10.55 4.49 -6.37
C GLN A 86 -11.43 3.30 -5.95
N TYR A 87 -11.96 3.39 -4.73
CA TYR A 87 -13.14 2.61 -4.34
C TYR A 87 -14.35 3.56 -4.21
N ASP A 88 -15.16 3.66 -5.26
CA ASP A 88 -16.54 4.15 -5.14
C ASP A 88 -17.50 2.94 -5.16
N PRO A 89 -18.03 2.51 -4.00
CA PRO A 89 -18.96 1.38 -3.93
C PRO A 89 -20.27 1.61 -4.68
N ALA A 90 -20.66 2.86 -4.95
CA ALA A 90 -21.84 3.19 -5.75
C ALA A 90 -21.55 2.95 -7.25
N MET A 91 -20.35 3.29 -7.73
CA MET A 91 -19.96 3.10 -9.13
C MET A 91 -19.75 1.65 -9.51
N VAL A 92 -19.27 0.80 -8.60
CA VAL A 92 -19.12 -0.66 -8.82
C VAL A 92 -20.47 -1.35 -9.10
N LYS A 93 -21.56 -0.87 -8.47
CA LYS A 93 -22.90 -1.40 -8.75
C LYS A 93 -23.42 -0.99 -10.12
N LEU A 94 -23.10 0.23 -10.55
CA LEU A 94 -23.56 0.80 -11.82
C LEU A 94 -22.82 0.19 -13.03
N LEU A 95 -21.55 -0.16 -12.85
CA LEU A 95 -20.66 -0.62 -13.93
C LEU A 95 -20.59 -2.15 -14.09
N ARG A 96 -21.48 -2.91 -13.46
CA ARG A 96 -21.52 -4.39 -13.48
C ARG A 96 -21.56 -5.03 -14.87
N HIS A 97 -21.85 -4.27 -15.93
CA HIS A 97 -21.88 -4.73 -17.32
C HIS A 97 -20.77 -4.17 -18.22
N ARG A 98 -19.85 -3.36 -17.68
CA ARG A 98 -18.63 -2.95 -18.42
C ARG A 98 -17.42 -3.59 -17.77
N SER A 99 -16.75 -4.45 -18.52
CA SER A 99 -15.54 -5.21 -18.18
C SER A 99 -14.30 -4.32 -17.93
N GLY A 100 -14.40 -3.23 -17.16
CA GLY A 100 -13.48 -2.09 -17.28
C GLY A 100 -12.85 -1.51 -16.01
N LEU A 101 -13.39 -1.72 -14.81
CA LEU A 101 -12.67 -1.37 -13.56
C LEU A 101 -12.08 -2.63 -12.94
N ARG A 102 -11.25 -3.30 -13.75
CA ARG A 102 -10.40 -4.38 -13.28
C ARG A 102 -9.48 -3.76 -12.22
N ARG A 103 -9.59 -4.20 -10.96
CA ARG A 103 -8.74 -3.83 -9.83
C ARG A 103 -7.29 -3.65 -10.29
N GLN A 104 -6.83 -2.41 -10.44
CA GLN A 104 -5.41 -2.12 -10.51
C GLN A 104 -4.93 -1.99 -9.06
N ARG A 105 -4.70 -3.14 -8.43
CA ARG A 105 -4.01 -3.19 -7.14
C ARG A 105 -2.54 -2.89 -7.47
N MET A 106 -2.06 -1.73 -7.06
CA MET A 106 -0.64 -1.38 -7.16
C MET A 106 0.11 -2.12 -6.06
N ASP A 107 1.29 -2.67 -6.37
CA ASP A 107 2.07 -3.41 -5.38
C ASP A 107 2.56 -2.48 -4.27
N PHE A 108 3.14 -1.33 -4.62
CA PHE A 108 3.50 -0.30 -3.65
C PHE A 108 3.24 1.13 -4.14
N LEU A 109 2.93 2.01 -3.20
CA LEU A 109 2.77 3.45 -3.39
C LEU A 109 3.65 4.23 -2.43
N LEU A 110 4.31 5.27 -2.94
CA LEU A 110 4.91 6.35 -2.16
C LEU A 110 4.22 7.67 -2.51
N LEU A 111 3.87 8.44 -1.49
CA LEU A 111 3.40 9.82 -1.60
C LEU A 111 4.53 10.72 -1.14
N LEU A 112 5.19 11.39 -2.07
CA LEU A 112 6.41 12.17 -1.86
C LEU A 112 6.11 13.68 -1.87
N PRO A 113 7.09 14.52 -1.44
CA PRO A 113 6.94 15.97 -1.49
C PRO A 113 6.51 16.51 -2.85
N GLY A 114 5.74 17.59 -2.85
CA GLY A 114 5.26 18.21 -4.08
C GLY A 114 4.14 17.42 -4.78
N HIS A 115 3.39 16.61 -4.03
CA HIS A 115 2.29 15.77 -4.52
C HIS A 115 2.76 14.72 -5.55
N GLN A 116 4.04 14.35 -5.52
CA GLN A 116 4.57 13.34 -6.39
C GLN A 116 4.11 11.95 -5.91
N ARG A 117 3.58 11.17 -6.84
CA ARG A 117 3.13 9.80 -6.59
C ARG A 117 4.04 8.85 -7.32
N VAL A 118 4.71 7.98 -6.59
CA VAL A 118 5.56 6.92 -7.16
C VAL A 118 4.87 5.59 -6.92
N VAL A 119 4.61 4.88 -8.01
CA VAL A 119 4.09 3.51 -7.98
C VAL A 119 5.23 2.58 -8.30
N ILE A 120 5.39 1.54 -7.49
CA ILE A 120 6.40 0.50 -7.70
C ILE A 120 5.65 -0.80 -7.90
N GLU A 121 5.79 -1.40 -9.08
CA GLU A 121 5.24 -2.71 -9.41
C GLU A 121 6.38 -3.73 -9.38
N VAL A 122 6.11 -4.88 -8.77
CA VAL A 122 7.08 -5.97 -8.64
C VAL A 122 6.71 -7.07 -9.62
N ASP A 123 7.30 -6.98 -10.82
CA ASP A 123 7.15 -8.03 -11.83
C ASP A 123 7.99 -9.26 -11.47
N GLY A 124 7.34 -10.43 -11.44
CA GLY A 124 8.01 -11.71 -11.27
C GLY A 124 8.50 -12.31 -12.60
N SER A 125 9.32 -13.36 -12.53
CA SER A 125 9.72 -14.17 -13.70
C SER A 125 8.53 -14.81 -14.43
N GLN A 126 7.37 -14.95 -13.77
CA GLN A 126 6.12 -15.42 -14.35
C GLN A 126 5.39 -14.37 -15.20
N HIS A 127 5.84 -13.11 -15.20
CA HIS A 127 5.42 -12.07 -16.14
C HIS A 127 6.24 -12.10 -17.45
N PHE A 128 7.31 -12.89 -17.51
CA PHE A 128 7.93 -13.25 -18.77
C PHE A 128 7.20 -14.44 -19.35
N SER A 129 6.40 -14.15 -20.36
CA SER A 129 5.92 -15.06 -21.38
C SER A 129 6.71 -16.37 -21.48
N ALA A 130 6.07 -17.49 -21.15
CA ALA A 130 6.28 -18.66 -22.00
C ALA A 130 5.67 -18.27 -23.36
N GLU A 131 6.51 -18.12 -24.38
CA GLU A 131 6.13 -17.84 -25.79
C GLU A 131 5.89 -16.39 -26.27
N ARG A 132 6.64 -15.39 -25.76
CA ARG A 132 6.70 -14.02 -26.36
C ARG A 132 5.34 -13.34 -26.63
N LYS A 133 4.34 -13.52 -25.77
CA LYS A 133 3.14 -12.66 -25.81
C LYS A 133 2.89 -12.02 -24.43
N PRO A 134 2.66 -10.69 -24.38
CA PRO A 134 2.17 -10.05 -23.18
C PRO A 134 0.71 -10.45 -22.93
N SER A 135 0.36 -10.61 -21.65
CA SER A 135 -0.99 -10.92 -21.15
C SER A 135 -1.91 -9.70 -21.11
#